data_AF-W4IWX7-F1
#
_entry.id   AF-W4IWX7-F1
#
_cell.length_a   1.000
_cell.length_b   1.000
_cell.length_c   1.000
_cell.angle_alpha   90.00
_cell.angle_beta   90.00
_cell.angle_gamma   90.00
#
_symmetry.space_group_name_H-M   'P 1'
#
loop_
_entity.id
_entity.type
_entity.pdbx_description
1 polymer ?
#
loop_
_entity_poly.entity_id
_entity_poly.type
_entity_poly.pdbx_seq_one_letter_code
_entity_poly.pdbx_strand_id
1 'polypeptide(L)'
;MPNYDNDPEMKRVMQKFHDRTTQRFQEYDEKLKEQRQIFKDKCDKEIRKIILKDKIEKELTEKFVALDTNITTKDIPTCVCEKSSAEKTEKFCHNCGKTMGAIAPSWGFVSGIGYAAWTNYVAAKILEAGIKRGIEEGLSQIMKFTITSFPRAKTPSIAVTQLLSSGHFNSKITLFDIVQNINSTINGELEAKGFSEFSYIINVMSKKKTLNAFNSNFSQYSTPVTEAIDAAELAEGLKLATNTSILNNTIIASIVSIVVIVLVMVIIYLILRYRRKKQMNKKLQYIKLLKE
;
A
#
# COMPACT_ATOMS: atom_id res chain seq x y z
N MET A 1 -27.93 -12.67 -73.25
CA MET A 1 -27.15 -12.02 -72.19
C MET A 1 -25.76 -11.73 -72.73
N PRO A 2 -25.30 -10.47 -72.75
CA PRO A 2 -23.92 -10.17 -73.15
C PRO A 2 -22.97 -10.80 -72.13
N ASN A 3 -21.95 -11.50 -72.62
CA ASN A 3 -20.97 -12.21 -71.79
C ASN A 3 -19.94 -11.22 -71.24
N TYR A 4 -20.16 -10.76 -70.00
CA TYR A 4 -19.30 -9.80 -69.29
C TYR A 4 -17.91 -10.35 -68.91
N ASP A 5 -17.67 -11.67 -69.03
CA ASP A 5 -16.37 -12.28 -68.67
C ASP A 5 -15.26 -11.99 -69.69
N ASN A 6 -15.58 -11.44 -70.87
CA ASN A 6 -14.61 -11.16 -71.93
C ASN A 6 -14.42 -9.67 -72.25
N ASP A 7 -14.97 -8.78 -71.42
CA ASP A 7 -14.73 -7.35 -71.57
C ASP A 7 -13.27 -7.00 -71.15
N PRO A 8 -12.44 -6.48 -72.06
CA PRO A 8 -11.05 -6.14 -71.77
C PRO A 8 -10.90 -5.05 -70.70
N GLU A 9 -11.89 -4.17 -70.52
CA GLU A 9 -11.85 -3.19 -69.43
C GLU A 9 -12.11 -3.83 -68.07
N MET A 10 -13.07 -4.76 -68.00
CA MET A 10 -13.41 -5.47 -66.76
C MET A 10 -12.22 -6.33 -66.28
N LYS A 11 -11.52 -7.02 -67.20
CA LYS A 11 -10.31 -7.79 -66.87
C LYS A 11 -9.19 -6.91 -66.31
N ARG A 12 -8.96 -5.72 -66.89
CA ARG A 12 -7.93 -4.78 -66.39
C ARG A 12 -8.24 -4.25 -65.00
N VAL A 13 -9.52 -3.93 -64.73
CA VAL A 13 -9.95 -3.46 -63.41
C VAL A 13 -9.80 -4.57 -62.37
N MET A 14 -10.21 -5.78 -62.70
CA MET A 14 -10.12 -6.94 -61.82
C MET A 14 -8.66 -7.29 -61.47
N GLN A 15 -7.76 -7.22 -62.45
CA GLN A 15 -6.32 -7.43 -62.24
C GLN A 15 -5.72 -6.35 -61.34
N LYS A 16 -6.07 -5.07 -61.54
CA LYS A 16 -5.62 -3.96 -60.68
C LYS A 16 -6.12 -4.07 -59.24
N PHE A 17 -7.34 -4.58 -59.03
CA PHE A 17 -7.84 -4.90 -57.70
C PHE A 17 -7.07 -6.07 -57.08
N HIS A 18 -6.75 -7.09 -57.87
CA HIS A 18 -6.03 -8.27 -57.39
C HIS A 18 -4.58 -7.93 -56.98
N ASP A 19 -3.87 -7.14 -57.78
CA ASP A 19 -2.51 -6.68 -57.47
C ASP A 19 -2.51 -5.82 -56.19
N ARG A 20 -3.45 -4.89 -56.09
CA ARG A 20 -3.55 -3.98 -54.94
C ARG A 20 -4.00 -4.69 -53.65
N THR A 21 -4.82 -5.73 -53.75
CA THR A 21 -5.16 -6.57 -52.59
C THR A 21 -3.98 -7.44 -52.17
N THR A 22 -3.28 -8.06 -53.12
CA THR A 22 -2.09 -8.88 -52.85
C THR A 22 -1.00 -8.09 -52.15
N GLN A 23 -0.74 -6.85 -52.58
CA GLN A 23 0.24 -5.97 -51.94
C GLN A 23 -0.14 -5.63 -50.49
N ARG A 24 -1.42 -5.32 -50.22
CA ARG A 24 -1.86 -5.07 -48.83
C ARG A 24 -1.76 -6.30 -47.94
N PHE A 25 -2.00 -7.49 -48.48
CA PHE A 25 -1.86 -8.72 -47.71
C PHE A 25 -0.40 -8.99 -47.34
N GLN A 26 0.54 -8.74 -48.26
CA GLN A 26 1.97 -8.84 -47.98
C GLN A 26 2.42 -7.84 -46.90
N GLU A 27 2.00 -6.58 -47.00
CA GLU A 27 2.30 -5.55 -45.98
C GLU A 27 1.69 -5.89 -44.60
N TYR A 28 0.50 -6.49 -44.57
CA TYR A 28 -0.13 -6.93 -43.32
C TYR A 28 0.63 -8.12 -42.70
N ASP A 29 1.06 -9.08 -43.52
CA ASP A 29 1.83 -10.24 -43.07
C ASP A 29 3.23 -9.86 -42.57
N GLU A 30 3.89 -8.89 -43.20
CA GLU A 30 5.18 -8.37 -42.74
C GLU A 30 5.06 -7.66 -41.39
N LYS A 31 4.07 -6.77 -41.24
CA LYS A 31 3.79 -6.12 -39.95
C LYS A 31 3.46 -7.14 -38.85
N LEU A 32 2.73 -8.20 -39.18
CA LEU A 32 2.43 -9.28 -38.23
C LEU A 32 3.68 -10.07 -37.84
N LYS A 33 4.63 -10.28 -38.75
CA LYS A 33 5.92 -10.93 -38.45
C LYS A 33 6.78 -10.06 -37.54
N GLU A 34 6.93 -8.78 -37.84
CA GLU A 34 7.71 -7.84 -37.02
C GLU A 34 7.16 -7.74 -35.59
N GLN A 35 5.84 -7.57 -35.46
CA GLN A 35 5.20 -7.51 -34.15
C GLN A 35 5.41 -8.82 -33.38
N ARG A 36 5.28 -9.99 -34.01
CA ARG A 36 5.58 -11.28 -33.36
C ARG A 36 7.03 -11.37 -32.87
N GLN A 37 7.99 -10.81 -33.62
CA GLN A 37 9.40 -10.85 -33.24
C GLN A 37 9.66 -9.97 -32.02
N ILE A 38 9.09 -8.76 -31.99
CA ILE A 38 9.15 -7.85 -30.83
C ILE A 38 8.54 -8.49 -29.57
N PHE A 39 7.40 -9.18 -29.71
CA PHE A 39 6.77 -9.87 -28.57
C PHE A 39 7.58 -11.07 -28.10
N LYS A 40 8.18 -11.86 -29.00
CA LYS A 40 9.09 -12.96 -28.63
C LYS A 40 10.30 -12.45 -27.84
N ASP A 41 10.96 -11.41 -28.33
CA ASP A 41 12.14 -10.83 -27.66
C ASP A 41 11.78 -10.27 -26.27
N LYS A 42 10.61 -9.64 -26.15
CA LYS A 42 10.12 -9.13 -24.86
C LYS A 42 9.79 -10.27 -23.89
N CYS A 43 9.14 -11.33 -24.35
CA CYS A 43 8.86 -12.52 -23.55
C CYS A 43 10.15 -13.23 -23.12
N ASP A 44 11.11 -13.43 -24.02
CA ASP A 44 12.40 -14.07 -23.69
C ASP A 44 13.19 -13.24 -22.67
N LYS A 45 13.13 -11.91 -22.74
CA LYS A 45 13.73 -11.01 -21.76
C LYS A 45 13.09 -11.14 -20.37
N GLU A 46 11.76 -11.18 -20.30
CA GLU A 46 11.04 -11.38 -19.03
C GLU A 46 11.26 -12.79 -18.47
N ILE A 47 11.28 -13.83 -19.30
CA ILE A 47 11.57 -15.21 -18.90
C ILE A 47 13.01 -15.32 -18.35
N ARG A 48 14.00 -14.71 -19.01
CA ARG A 48 15.38 -14.66 -18.48
C ARG A 48 15.45 -13.95 -17.13
N LYS A 49 14.67 -12.89 -16.94
CA LYS A 49 14.58 -12.16 -15.66
C LYS A 49 13.93 -13.01 -14.56
N ILE A 50 12.88 -13.76 -14.88
CA ILE A 50 12.23 -14.70 -13.96
C ILE A 50 13.18 -15.84 -13.59
N ILE A 51 13.87 -16.46 -14.56
CA ILE A 51 14.84 -17.53 -14.29
C ILE A 51 16.00 -17.03 -13.40
N LEU A 52 16.51 -15.83 -13.64
CA LEU A 52 17.54 -15.23 -12.79
C LEU A 52 17.03 -14.95 -11.38
N LYS A 53 15.78 -14.48 -11.25
CA LYS A 53 15.15 -14.23 -9.95
C LYS A 53 14.91 -15.54 -9.18
N ASP A 54 14.37 -16.56 -9.84
CA ASP A 54 14.17 -17.89 -9.27
C ASP A 54 15.50 -18.53 -8.87
N LYS A 55 16.59 -18.32 -9.63
CA LYS A 55 17.91 -18.82 -9.28
C LYS A 55 18.46 -18.14 -8.01
N ILE A 56 18.30 -16.83 -7.87
CA ILE A 56 18.70 -16.08 -6.66
C ILE A 56 17.83 -16.48 -5.46
N GLU A 57 16.52 -16.63 -5.65
CA GLU A 57 15.60 -17.08 -4.61
C GLU A 57 15.90 -18.52 -4.18
N LYS A 58 16.27 -19.40 -5.12
CA LYS A 58 16.71 -20.78 -4.84
C LYS A 58 18.02 -20.82 -4.08
N GLU A 59 19.02 -20.02 -4.46
CA GLU A 59 20.28 -19.92 -3.72
C GLU A 59 20.09 -19.31 -2.32
N LEU A 60 19.19 -18.33 -2.17
CA LEU A 60 18.82 -17.77 -0.86
C LEU A 60 18.10 -18.83 -0.01
N THR A 61 17.11 -19.52 -0.56
CA THR A 61 16.38 -20.57 0.18
C THR A 61 17.29 -21.74 0.53
N GLU A 62 18.21 -22.18 -0.34
CA GLU A 62 19.19 -23.21 0.01
C GLU A 62 20.12 -22.75 1.16
N LYS A 63 20.54 -21.47 1.17
CA LYS A 63 21.32 -20.90 2.29
C LYS A 63 20.51 -20.77 3.59
N PHE A 64 19.23 -20.41 3.50
CA PHE A 64 18.33 -20.35 4.66
C PHE A 64 17.97 -21.75 5.17
N VAL A 65 17.74 -22.73 4.30
CA VAL A 65 17.47 -24.13 4.67
C VAL A 65 18.70 -24.78 5.29
N ALA A 66 19.92 -24.44 4.85
CA ALA A 66 21.15 -24.88 5.52
C ALA A 66 21.24 -24.35 6.97
N LEU A 67 20.70 -23.16 7.24
CA LEU A 67 20.60 -22.58 8.60
C LEU A 67 19.47 -23.22 9.44
N ASP A 68 18.44 -23.78 8.82
CA ASP A 68 17.26 -24.38 9.46
C ASP A 68 17.34 -25.91 9.65
N THR A 69 18.51 -26.53 9.48
CA THR A 69 18.72 -27.97 9.76
C THR A 69 18.82 -28.31 11.25
N ASN A 70 17.87 -27.82 12.05
CA ASN A 70 17.42 -28.50 13.26
C ASN A 70 15.91 -28.62 13.20
N ILE A 71 15.46 -29.68 12.51
CA ILE A 71 14.34 -30.58 12.86
C ILE A 71 14.00 -31.32 11.56
N THR A 72 14.35 -32.59 11.50
CA THR A 72 13.81 -33.52 10.51
C THR A 72 12.71 -34.33 11.16
N THR A 73 11.66 -34.62 10.40
CA THR A 73 11.33 -35.96 9.90
C THR A 73 9.84 -36.14 9.72
N LYS A 74 9.49 -36.70 8.56
CA LYS A 74 8.50 -37.77 8.40
C LYS A 74 7.08 -37.45 8.84
N ASP A 75 6.26 -37.12 7.85
CA ASP A 75 4.85 -37.54 7.70
C ASP A 75 4.31 -36.76 6.47
N ILE A 76 4.13 -37.29 5.25
CA ILE A 76 3.25 -38.37 4.79
C ILE A 76 3.33 -38.36 3.23
N PRO A 77 3.05 -39.48 2.55
CA PRO A 77 3.74 -39.88 1.33
C PRO A 77 3.02 -39.56 0.01
N THR A 78 3.79 -39.79 -1.06
CA THR A 78 3.47 -39.91 -2.48
C THR A 78 2.24 -40.77 -2.78
N CYS A 79 1.33 -40.31 -3.65
CA CYS A 79 0.44 -41.21 -4.40
C CYS A 79 0.04 -40.67 -5.78
N VAL A 80 0.27 -41.53 -6.76
CA VAL A 80 -0.11 -41.48 -8.19
C VAL A 80 -1.63 -41.49 -8.34
N CYS A 81 -2.20 -40.79 -9.34
CA CYS A 81 -3.39 -41.27 -10.06
C CYS A 81 -3.63 -40.55 -11.40
N GLU A 82 -3.71 -41.39 -12.42
CA GLU A 82 -3.98 -41.15 -13.83
C GLU A 82 -5.45 -40.72 -14.07
N LYS A 83 -5.67 -39.85 -15.08
CA LYS A 83 -6.97 -39.45 -15.71
C LYS A 83 -8.08 -38.89 -14.78
N SER A 84 -8.22 -37.56 -14.73
CA SER A 84 -9.51 -36.79 -14.68
C SER A 84 -9.35 -35.29 -14.29
N SER A 85 -8.23 -34.64 -14.60
CA SER A 85 -7.97 -33.24 -14.19
C SER A 85 -9.00 -32.23 -14.72
N ALA A 86 -9.67 -32.50 -15.85
CA ALA A 86 -10.69 -31.60 -16.41
C ALA A 86 -12.07 -31.74 -15.75
N GLU A 87 -12.46 -32.94 -15.32
CA GLU A 87 -13.80 -33.19 -14.75
C GLU A 87 -13.85 -32.88 -13.24
N LYS A 88 -12.70 -33.02 -12.56
CA LYS A 88 -12.52 -32.57 -11.17
C LYS A 88 -12.45 -31.05 -11.04
N THR A 89 -11.88 -30.34 -12.01
CA THR A 89 -11.77 -28.87 -11.97
C THR A 89 -13.12 -28.18 -12.16
N GLU A 90 -14.04 -28.75 -12.95
CA GLU A 90 -15.40 -28.22 -13.11
C GLU A 90 -16.24 -28.38 -11.83
N LYS A 91 -16.15 -29.54 -11.15
CA LYS A 91 -16.83 -29.78 -9.86
C LYS A 91 -16.21 -28.97 -8.72
N PHE A 92 -14.89 -28.77 -8.75
CA PHE A 92 -14.18 -27.90 -7.81
C PHE A 92 -14.56 -26.43 -7.99
N CYS A 93 -14.72 -25.94 -9.22
CA CYS A 93 -15.17 -24.57 -9.50
C CYS A 93 -16.63 -24.35 -9.05
N HIS A 94 -17.50 -25.35 -9.25
CA HIS A 94 -18.90 -25.30 -8.83
C HIS A 94 -19.09 -25.39 -7.29
N ASN A 95 -18.16 -26.04 -6.58
CA ASN A 95 -18.09 -26.02 -5.11
C ASN A 95 -17.38 -24.77 -4.57
N CYS A 96 -16.39 -24.22 -5.30
CA CYS A 96 -15.73 -22.97 -4.93
C CYS A 96 -16.74 -21.82 -4.90
N GLY A 97 -17.70 -21.77 -5.84
CA GLY A 97 -18.81 -20.81 -5.79
C GLY A 97 -19.76 -20.97 -4.58
N LYS A 98 -19.87 -22.16 -3.98
CA LYS A 98 -20.67 -22.40 -2.76
C LYS A 98 -19.90 -22.10 -1.46
N THR A 99 -18.57 -22.24 -1.45
CA THR A 99 -17.70 -21.84 -0.33
C THR A 99 -17.16 -20.41 -0.44
N MET A 100 -17.29 -19.74 -1.59
CA MET A 100 -16.95 -18.31 -1.76
C MET A 100 -17.89 -17.37 -0.98
N GLY A 101 -19.02 -17.87 -0.47
CA GLY A 101 -19.78 -17.18 0.57
C GLY A 101 -19.02 -17.00 1.88
N ALA A 102 -17.92 -17.73 2.10
CA ALA A 102 -17.05 -17.61 3.28
C ALA A 102 -15.82 -16.71 3.07
N ILE A 103 -15.64 -16.10 1.89
CA ILE A 103 -14.62 -15.05 1.68
C ILE A 103 -15.19 -13.65 2.01
N ALA A 104 -16.52 -13.50 1.99
CA ALA A 104 -17.18 -12.26 2.40
C ALA A 104 -16.87 -11.82 3.85
N PRO A 105 -16.81 -12.73 4.86
CA PRO A 105 -16.43 -12.34 6.22
C PRO A 105 -14.94 -11.99 6.35
N SER A 106 -14.05 -12.65 5.59
CA SER A 106 -12.60 -12.45 5.74
C SER A 106 -12.14 -11.08 5.23
N TRP A 107 -12.72 -10.58 4.14
CA TRP A 107 -12.49 -9.20 3.71
C TRP A 107 -13.06 -8.17 4.68
N GLY A 108 -14.22 -8.43 5.32
CA GLY A 108 -14.75 -7.58 6.40
C GLY A 108 -13.91 -7.61 7.68
N PHE A 109 -13.29 -8.74 8.00
CA PHE A 109 -12.47 -8.93 9.19
C PHE A 109 -11.08 -8.31 9.04
N VAL A 110 -10.44 -8.47 7.87
CA VAL A 110 -9.12 -7.87 7.58
C VAL A 110 -9.24 -6.37 7.30
N SER A 111 -10.29 -5.93 6.61
CA SER A 111 -10.54 -4.49 6.41
C SER A 111 -10.92 -3.78 7.72
N GLY A 112 -11.78 -4.36 8.55
CA GLY A 112 -12.23 -3.76 9.80
C GLY A 112 -11.13 -3.66 10.86
N ILE A 113 -10.41 -4.76 11.11
CA ILE A 113 -9.32 -4.79 12.12
C ILE A 113 -8.11 -3.99 11.64
N GLY A 114 -7.76 -4.10 10.36
CA GLY A 114 -6.67 -3.32 9.77
C GLY A 114 -6.97 -1.82 9.80
N TYR A 115 -8.20 -1.41 9.48
CA TYR A 115 -8.62 -0.02 9.54
C TYR A 115 -8.64 0.52 10.97
N ALA A 116 -9.16 -0.24 11.93
CA ALA A 116 -9.16 0.16 13.35
C ALA A 116 -7.74 0.28 13.94
N ALA A 117 -6.85 -0.66 13.61
CA ALA A 117 -5.44 -0.57 13.99
C ALA A 117 -4.76 0.65 13.35
N TRP A 118 -5.07 0.93 12.08
CA TRP A 118 -4.55 2.09 11.36
C TRP A 118 -5.04 3.41 11.97
N THR A 119 -6.34 3.54 12.27
CA THR A 119 -6.89 4.76 12.90
C THR A 119 -6.26 5.03 14.27
N ASN A 120 -6.04 3.98 15.06
CA ASN A 120 -5.37 4.11 16.36
C ASN A 120 -3.89 4.48 16.19
N TYR A 121 -3.19 3.88 15.23
CA TYR A 121 -1.80 4.20 14.92
C TYR A 121 -1.63 5.65 14.45
N VAL A 122 -2.51 6.12 13.55
CA VAL A 122 -2.52 7.49 13.04
C VAL A 122 -2.73 8.47 14.20
N ALA A 123 -3.73 8.23 15.05
CA ALA A 123 -4.01 9.08 16.20
C ALA A 123 -2.81 9.13 17.17
N ALA A 124 -2.19 7.99 17.46
CA ALA A 124 -1.02 7.92 18.32
C ALA A 124 0.19 8.68 17.74
N LYS A 125 0.44 8.58 16.42
CA LYS A 125 1.54 9.28 15.76
C LYS A 125 1.36 10.79 15.74
N ILE A 126 0.14 11.26 15.47
CA ILE A 126 -0.20 12.68 15.49
C ILE A 126 0.01 13.24 16.90
N LEU A 127 -0.50 12.55 17.91
CA LEU A 127 -0.34 12.94 19.31
C LEU A 127 1.15 12.95 19.74
N GLU A 128 1.92 11.92 19.37
CA GLU A 128 3.36 11.84 19.68
C GLU A 128 4.14 13.05 19.12
N ALA A 129 3.81 13.49 17.90
CA ALA A 129 4.42 14.65 17.28
C ALA A 129 4.00 15.97 17.95
N GLY A 130 2.71 16.10 18.27
CA GLY A 130 2.18 17.23 19.03
C GLY A 130 2.88 17.38 20.39
N ILE A 131 3.02 16.28 21.13
CA ILE A 131 3.69 16.24 22.44
C ILE A 131 5.17 16.65 22.31
N LYS A 132 5.90 16.08 21.35
CA LYS A 132 7.32 16.40 21.13
C LYS A 132 7.53 17.89 20.89
N ARG A 133 6.73 18.49 20.00
CA ARG A 133 6.81 19.93 19.72
C ARG A 133 6.31 20.79 20.87
N GLY A 134 5.25 20.38 21.54
CA GLY A 134 4.73 21.10 22.71
C GLY A 134 5.73 21.16 23.86
N ILE A 135 6.49 20.10 24.12
CA ILE A 135 7.56 20.09 25.14
C ILE A 135 8.69 21.03 24.73
N GLU A 136 9.15 20.96 23.48
CA GLU A 136 10.24 21.80 22.98
C GLU A 136 9.88 23.29 23.06
N GLU A 137 8.70 23.66 22.58
CA GLU A 137 8.20 25.03 22.65
C GLU A 137 7.92 25.43 24.11
N GLY A 138 7.35 24.55 24.92
CA GLY A 138 7.10 24.81 26.33
C GLY A 138 8.38 25.13 27.10
N LEU A 139 9.45 24.36 26.87
CA LEU A 139 10.77 24.65 27.44
C LEU A 139 11.31 26.01 26.96
N SER A 140 11.19 26.30 25.66
CA SER A 140 11.59 27.59 25.09
C SER A 140 10.87 28.77 25.76
N GLN A 141 9.55 28.67 25.94
CA GLN A 141 8.75 29.71 26.58
C GLN A 141 9.08 29.87 28.07
N ILE A 142 9.34 28.77 28.79
CA ILE A 142 9.80 28.81 30.18
C ILE A 142 11.17 29.50 30.29
N MET A 143 12.11 29.18 29.39
CA MET A 143 13.41 29.84 29.33
C MET A 143 13.27 31.33 29.05
N LYS A 144 12.40 31.70 28.10
CA LYS A 144 12.09 33.10 27.79
C LYS A 144 11.53 33.83 29.01
N PHE A 145 10.59 33.23 29.73
CA PHE A 145 10.04 33.80 30.97
C PHE A 145 11.12 33.95 32.06
N THR A 146 12.02 32.96 32.18
CA THR A 146 13.14 32.99 33.13
C THR A 146 14.09 34.14 32.82
N ILE A 147 14.52 34.31 31.57
CA ILE A 147 15.42 35.40 31.16
C ILE A 147 14.73 36.75 31.31
N THR A 148 13.43 36.85 31.00
CA THR A 148 12.67 38.10 31.17
C THR A 148 12.63 38.53 32.65
N SER A 149 12.47 37.57 33.56
CA SER A 149 12.43 37.83 35.00
C SER A 149 13.84 38.03 35.60
N PHE A 150 14.82 37.31 35.06
CA PHE A 150 16.21 37.29 35.51
C PHE A 150 17.16 37.38 34.30
N PRO A 151 17.52 38.60 33.86
CA PRO A 151 18.30 38.80 32.63
C PRO A 151 19.68 38.14 32.58
N ARG A 152 20.22 37.74 33.75
CA ARG A 152 21.54 37.07 33.89
C ARG A 152 21.42 35.59 34.27
N ALA A 153 20.22 35.03 34.28
CA ALA A 153 20.01 33.63 34.64
C ALA A 153 20.65 32.68 33.62
N LYS A 154 21.23 31.58 34.12
CA LYS A 154 21.69 30.47 33.29
C LYS A 154 20.48 29.62 32.89
N THR A 155 20.38 29.24 31.61
CA THR A 155 19.33 28.36 31.12
C THR A 155 19.84 26.91 31.01
N PRO A 156 19.09 25.92 31.55
CA PRO A 156 19.48 24.53 31.41
C PRO A 156 19.16 24.02 30.00
N SER A 157 20.04 23.20 29.43
CA SER A 157 19.72 22.40 28.25
C SER A 157 19.02 21.12 28.71
N ILE A 158 17.70 21.06 28.56
CA ILE A 158 16.88 19.90 28.95
C ILE A 158 16.53 19.13 27.69
N ALA A 159 16.90 17.84 27.64
CA ALA A 159 16.54 16.98 26.51
C ALA A 159 15.04 16.62 26.57
N VAL A 160 14.31 16.82 25.47
CA VAL A 160 12.89 16.46 25.34
C VAL A 160 12.63 14.98 25.69
N THR A 161 13.58 14.10 25.37
CA THR A 161 13.53 12.67 25.69
C THR A 161 13.49 12.37 27.19
N GLN A 162 14.14 13.20 28.01
CA GLN A 162 14.13 13.04 29.47
C GLN A 162 12.73 13.31 30.03
N LEU A 163 12.01 14.30 29.49
CA LEU A 163 10.64 14.62 29.87
C LEU A 163 9.64 13.58 29.37
N LEU A 164 9.80 13.10 28.13
CA LEU A 164 8.96 12.04 27.56
C LEU A 164 9.05 10.73 28.35
N SER A 165 10.23 10.42 28.89
CA SER A 165 10.46 9.20 29.67
C SER A 165 9.71 9.17 31.00
N SER A 166 9.16 10.31 31.45
CA SER A 166 8.36 10.39 32.67
C SER A 166 6.99 9.68 32.56
N GLY A 167 6.54 9.35 31.35
CA GLY A 167 5.27 8.64 31.12
C GLY A 167 4.00 9.45 31.41
N HIS A 168 4.13 10.74 31.72
CA HIS A 168 3.01 11.62 32.08
C HIS A 168 2.26 12.22 30.87
N PHE A 169 2.77 12.04 29.65
CA PHE A 169 2.25 12.66 28.44
C PHE A 169 1.54 11.64 27.55
N ASN A 170 0.32 11.22 27.94
CA ASN A 170 -0.51 10.28 27.18
C ASN A 170 -1.73 10.94 26.52
N SER A 171 -1.92 12.23 26.77
CA SER A 171 -3.02 13.06 26.24
C SER A 171 -2.47 14.38 25.73
N LYS A 172 -3.33 15.20 25.13
CA LYS A 172 -2.96 16.57 24.73
C LYS A 172 -2.36 17.30 25.92
N ILE A 173 -1.12 17.76 25.75
CA ILE A 173 -0.33 18.39 26.81
C ILE A 173 -0.55 19.89 26.85
N THR A 174 -0.39 20.47 28.02
CA THR A 174 -0.40 21.92 28.21
C THR A 174 0.91 22.39 28.83
N LEU A 175 1.20 23.69 28.73
CA LEU A 175 2.35 24.28 29.41
C LEU A 175 2.31 24.03 30.93
N PHE A 176 1.11 24.01 31.51
CA PHE A 176 0.91 23.66 32.91
C PHE A 176 1.42 22.25 33.24
N ASP A 177 1.08 21.26 32.42
CA ASP A 177 1.50 19.87 32.63
C ASP A 177 3.02 19.73 32.52
N ILE A 178 3.63 20.43 31.55
CA ILE A 178 5.09 20.48 31.38
C ILE A 178 5.76 21.05 32.63
N VAL A 179 5.27 22.18 33.15
CA VAL A 179 5.81 22.81 34.35
C VAL A 179 5.67 21.90 35.57
N GLN A 180 4.51 21.27 35.76
CA GLN A 180 4.31 20.35 36.89
C GLN A 180 5.24 19.15 36.83
N ASN A 181 5.46 18.60 35.63
CA ASN A 181 6.36 17.48 35.42
C ASN A 181 7.83 17.86 35.71
N ILE A 182 8.29 19.03 35.24
CA ILE A 182 9.63 19.53 35.55
C ILE A 182 9.79 19.72 37.06
N ASN A 183 8.78 20.30 37.72
CA ASN A 183 8.78 20.56 39.15
C ASN A 183 8.90 19.25 39.98
N SER A 184 8.20 18.19 39.58
CA SER A 184 8.23 16.91 40.29
C SER A 184 9.48 16.07 40.00
N THR A 185 10.02 16.15 38.79
CA THR A 185 10.96 15.14 38.28
C THR A 185 12.39 15.65 38.13
N ILE A 186 12.57 16.90 37.69
CA ILE A 186 13.89 17.42 37.28
C ILE A 186 14.35 18.56 38.19
N ASN A 187 13.45 19.18 38.94
CA ASN A 187 13.76 20.40 39.70
C ASN A 187 14.92 20.23 40.69
N GLY A 188 14.98 19.11 41.41
CA GLY A 188 16.07 18.81 42.33
C GLY A 188 17.44 18.68 41.65
N GLU A 189 17.49 18.11 40.43
CA GLU A 189 18.74 18.04 39.66
C GLU A 189 19.16 19.40 39.11
N LEU A 190 18.20 20.24 38.73
CA LEU A 190 18.46 21.58 38.22
C LEU A 190 19.06 22.47 39.30
N GLU A 191 18.55 22.39 40.53
CA GLU A 191 19.11 23.08 41.68
C GLU A 191 20.54 22.61 41.98
N ALA A 192 20.78 21.29 41.97
CA ALA A 192 22.11 20.72 42.19
C ALA A 192 23.13 21.17 41.12
N LYS A 193 22.69 21.41 39.88
CA LYS A 193 23.52 21.90 38.77
C LYS A 193 23.68 23.43 38.74
N GLY A 194 23.12 24.15 39.71
CA GLY A 194 23.25 25.60 39.84
C GLY A 194 22.30 26.42 38.95
N PHE A 195 21.14 25.85 38.58
CA PHE A 195 20.06 26.55 37.87
C PHE A 195 18.97 27.04 38.82
N SER A 196 19.35 27.75 39.88
CA SER A 196 18.45 28.22 40.95
C SER A 196 17.31 29.11 40.45
N GLU A 197 17.59 30.01 39.51
CA GLU A 197 16.64 30.98 38.97
C GLU A 197 15.58 30.30 38.10
N PHE A 198 16.00 29.30 37.33
CA PHE A 198 15.09 28.47 36.54
C PHE A 198 14.19 27.62 37.44
N SER A 199 14.77 26.97 38.46
CA SER A 199 13.99 26.22 39.47
C SER A 199 12.96 27.13 40.17
N TYR A 200 13.38 28.34 40.56
CA TYR A 200 12.49 29.31 41.19
C TYR A 200 11.28 29.64 40.31
N ILE A 201 11.51 29.89 39.02
CA ILE A 201 10.44 30.17 38.05
C ILE A 201 9.49 28.98 37.89
N ILE A 202 10.03 27.76 37.76
CA ILE A 202 9.23 26.53 37.73
C ILE A 202 8.37 26.41 38.98
N ASN A 203 8.94 26.64 40.18
CA ASN A 203 8.22 26.59 41.43
C ASN A 203 7.08 27.64 41.48
N VAL A 204 7.36 28.89 41.09
CA VAL A 204 6.34 29.97 40.99
C VAL A 204 5.19 29.59 40.08
N MET A 205 5.49 29.00 38.91
CA MET A 205 4.48 28.57 37.96
C MET A 205 3.69 27.35 38.46
N SER A 206 4.37 26.37 39.09
CA SER A 206 3.77 25.14 39.61
C SER A 206 2.81 25.36 40.80
N LYS A 207 2.99 26.46 41.55
CA LYS A 207 2.11 26.85 42.67
C LYS A 207 0.66 27.10 42.26
N LYS A 208 0.40 27.36 40.98
CA LYS A 208 -0.97 27.51 40.47
C LYS A 208 -1.64 26.13 40.47
N LYS A 209 -2.71 25.96 41.24
CA LYS A 209 -3.36 24.64 41.42
C LYS A 209 -4.25 24.22 40.24
N THR A 210 -4.68 25.15 39.40
CA THR A 210 -5.62 24.88 38.30
C THR A 210 -5.10 25.44 36.98
N LEU A 211 -5.42 24.75 35.89
CA LEU A 211 -5.11 25.17 34.52
C LEU A 211 -5.62 26.59 34.23
N ASN A 212 -6.85 26.91 34.67
CA ASN A 212 -7.43 28.24 34.45
C ASN A 212 -6.62 29.33 35.14
N ALA A 213 -6.26 29.13 36.42
CA ALA A 213 -5.45 30.09 37.15
C ALA A 213 -4.04 30.22 36.56
N PHE A 214 -3.48 29.14 36.02
CA PHE A 214 -2.21 29.16 35.30
C PHE A 214 -2.33 30.00 34.03
N ASN A 215 -3.29 29.70 33.16
CA ASN A 215 -3.48 30.40 31.89
C ASN A 215 -3.83 31.88 32.08
N SER A 216 -4.56 32.27 33.13
CA SER A 216 -4.79 33.69 33.42
C SER A 216 -3.51 34.48 33.72
N ASN A 217 -2.48 33.84 34.28
CA ASN A 217 -1.21 34.49 34.61
C ASN A 217 -0.15 34.33 33.52
N PHE A 218 -0.21 33.25 32.74
CA PHE A 218 0.83 32.85 31.80
C PHE A 218 0.33 32.65 30.37
N SER A 219 -0.83 33.24 29.99
CA SER A 219 -1.41 33.05 28.65
C SER A 219 -0.42 33.38 27.52
N GLN A 220 0.38 34.43 27.68
CA GLN A 220 1.38 34.83 26.69
C GLN A 220 2.42 33.74 26.39
N TYR A 221 2.63 32.81 27.34
CA TYR A 221 3.55 31.68 27.20
C TYR A 221 2.80 30.39 26.85
N SER A 222 1.56 30.21 27.33
CA SER A 222 0.74 29.04 27.01
C SER A 222 0.25 29.06 25.55
N THR A 223 -0.09 30.22 25.00
CA THR A 223 -0.65 30.35 23.63
C THR A 223 0.33 29.86 22.55
N PRO A 224 1.61 30.28 22.53
CA PRO A 224 2.58 29.76 21.56
C PRO A 224 2.76 28.25 21.64
N VAL A 225 2.67 27.67 22.85
CA VAL A 225 2.78 26.22 23.05
C VAL A 225 1.58 25.50 22.44
N THR A 226 0.36 26.00 22.65
CA THR A 226 -0.84 25.41 22.03
C THR A 226 -0.81 25.54 20.51
N GLU A 227 -0.36 26.68 19.98
CA GLU A 227 -0.22 26.88 18.53
C GLU A 227 0.83 25.95 17.92
N ALA A 228 1.97 25.75 18.60
CA ALA A 228 3.01 24.83 18.16
C ALA A 228 2.54 23.37 18.16
N ILE A 229 1.75 22.97 19.16
CA ILE A 229 1.13 21.63 19.22
C ILE A 229 0.17 21.47 18.04
N ASP A 230 -0.78 22.38 17.86
CA ASP A 230 -1.80 22.29 16.82
C ASP A 230 -1.16 22.28 15.42
N ALA A 231 -0.12 23.11 15.19
CA ALA A 231 0.62 23.12 13.93
C ALA A 231 1.36 21.80 13.67
N ALA A 232 1.94 21.19 14.70
CA ALA A 232 2.64 19.91 14.57
C ALA A 232 1.67 18.75 14.33
N GLU A 233 0.54 18.72 15.05
CA GLU A 233 -0.53 17.75 14.86
C GLU A 233 -1.09 17.83 13.44
N LEU A 234 -1.33 19.04 12.94
CA LEU A 234 -1.82 19.27 11.58
C LEU A 234 -0.79 18.83 10.52
N ALA A 235 0.49 19.16 10.72
CA ALA A 235 1.56 18.79 9.78
C ALA A 235 1.73 17.27 9.67
N GLU A 236 1.75 16.54 10.78
CA GLU A 236 1.80 15.06 10.74
C GLU A 236 0.49 14.46 10.23
N GLY A 237 -0.66 15.00 10.63
CA GLY A 237 -1.96 14.56 10.11
C GLY A 237 -2.04 14.64 8.59
N LEU A 238 -1.55 15.73 7.99
CA LEU A 238 -1.48 15.88 6.53
C LEU A 238 -0.54 14.85 5.88
N LYS A 239 0.65 14.60 6.45
CA LYS A 239 1.57 13.58 5.92
C LYS A 239 0.91 12.20 5.91
N LEU A 240 0.29 11.78 7.01
CA LEU A 240 -0.37 10.48 7.10
C LEU A 240 -1.58 10.38 6.16
N ALA A 241 -2.35 11.46 6.02
CA ALA A 241 -3.47 11.52 5.08
C ALA A 241 -3.00 11.37 3.62
N THR A 242 -1.92 12.05 3.23
CA THR A 242 -1.34 11.92 1.87
C THR A 242 -0.80 10.51 1.60
N ASN A 243 -0.14 9.89 2.57
CA ASN A 243 0.32 8.50 2.42
C ASN A 243 -0.86 7.53 2.26
N THR A 244 -1.94 7.74 3.01
CA THR A 244 -3.15 6.92 2.93
C THR A 244 -3.85 7.06 1.57
N SER A 245 -3.92 8.27 1.02
CA SER A 245 -4.54 8.49 -0.30
C SER A 245 -3.74 7.85 -1.44
N ILE A 246 -2.40 7.89 -1.37
CA ILE A 246 -1.51 7.22 -2.32
C ILE A 246 -1.74 5.69 -2.29
N LEU A 247 -1.81 5.11 -1.10
CA LEU A 247 -2.08 3.68 -0.93
C LEU A 247 -3.45 3.30 -1.50
N ASN A 248 -4.49 4.07 -1.21
CA ASN A 248 -5.83 3.83 -1.75
C ASN A 248 -5.87 3.87 -3.27
N ASN A 249 -5.23 4.88 -3.88
CA ASN A 249 -5.14 4.97 -5.34
C ASN A 249 -4.39 3.75 -5.94
N THR A 250 -3.32 3.31 -5.28
CA THR A 250 -2.55 2.14 -5.72
C THR A 250 -3.37 0.84 -5.61
N ILE A 251 -4.12 0.68 -4.52
CA ILE A 251 -5.02 -0.46 -4.31
C ILE A 251 -6.14 -0.46 -5.37
N ILE A 252 -6.76 0.68 -5.62
CA ILE A 252 -7.80 0.83 -6.65
C ILE A 252 -7.24 0.47 -8.03
N ALA A 253 -6.06 0.97 -8.39
CA ALA A 253 -5.41 0.64 -9.65
C ALA A 253 -5.10 -0.85 -9.80
N SER A 254 -4.68 -1.51 -8.72
CA SER A 254 -4.46 -2.97 -8.68
C SER A 254 -5.76 -3.74 -8.92
N ILE A 255 -6.85 -3.37 -8.25
CA ILE A 255 -8.17 -4.00 -8.41
C ILE A 255 -8.68 -3.84 -9.84
N VAL A 256 -8.59 -2.62 -10.41
CA VAL A 256 -8.99 -2.36 -11.80
C VAL A 256 -8.18 -3.24 -12.76
N SER A 257 -6.88 -3.40 -12.53
CA SER A 257 -6.01 -4.24 -13.35
C SER A 257 -6.43 -5.72 -13.32
N ILE A 258 -6.75 -6.26 -12.14
CA ILE A 258 -7.23 -7.63 -11.98
C ILE A 258 -8.57 -7.83 -12.71
N VAL A 259 -9.51 -6.89 -12.57
CA VAL A 259 -10.82 -6.95 -13.24
C VAL A 259 -10.66 -6.97 -14.77
N VAL A 260 -9.75 -6.16 -15.33
CA VAL A 260 -9.46 -6.16 -16.77
C VAL A 260 -8.91 -7.51 -17.24
N ILE A 261 -7.98 -8.13 -16.50
CA ILE A 261 -7.43 -9.45 -16.84
C ILE A 261 -8.55 -10.52 -16.83
N VAL A 262 -9.41 -10.50 -15.81
CA VAL A 262 -10.55 -11.44 -15.71
C VAL A 262 -11.52 -11.24 -16.89
N LEU A 263 -11.84 -10.00 -17.27
CA LEU A 263 -12.69 -9.71 -18.42
C LEU A 263 -12.10 -10.25 -19.73
N VAL A 264 -10.79 -10.07 -19.96
CA VAL A 264 -10.11 -10.62 -21.14
C VAL A 264 -10.18 -12.15 -21.16
N MET A 265 -9.94 -12.80 -20.01
CA MET A 265 -10.05 -14.27 -19.88
C MET A 265 -11.48 -14.75 -20.21
N VAL A 266 -12.51 -14.04 -19.75
CA VAL A 266 -13.92 -14.35 -20.04
C VAL A 266 -14.23 -14.21 -21.53
N ILE A 267 -13.77 -13.14 -22.18
CA ILE A 267 -13.97 -12.93 -23.63
C ILE A 267 -13.31 -14.05 -24.43
N ILE A 268 -12.05 -14.38 -24.13
CA ILE A 268 -11.33 -15.48 -24.80
C ILE A 268 -12.06 -16.81 -24.57
N TYR A 269 -12.49 -17.08 -23.33
CA TYR A 269 -13.25 -18.27 -22.99
C TYR A 269 -14.55 -18.38 -23.81
N LEU A 270 -15.31 -17.28 -23.93
CA LEU A 270 -16.55 -17.26 -24.72
C LEU A 270 -16.28 -17.54 -26.21
N ILE A 271 -15.22 -16.96 -26.79
CA ILE A 271 -14.82 -17.22 -28.19
C ILE A 271 -14.46 -18.69 -28.38
N LEU A 272 -13.65 -19.26 -27.49
CA LEU A 272 -13.25 -20.68 -27.55
C LEU A 272 -14.46 -21.61 -27.39
N ARG A 273 -15.36 -21.31 -26.45
CA ARG A 273 -16.59 -22.08 -26.22
C ARG A 273 -17.49 -22.05 -27.46
N TYR A 274 -17.66 -20.86 -28.05
CA TYR A 274 -18.44 -20.69 -29.27
C TYR A 274 -17.85 -21.51 -30.44
N ARG A 275 -16.52 -21.46 -30.61
CA ARG A 275 -15.82 -22.25 -31.63
C ARG A 275 -15.99 -23.76 -31.44
N ARG A 276 -15.85 -24.28 -30.21
CA ARG A 276 -16.07 -25.71 -29.92
C ARG A 276 -17.50 -26.14 -30.25
N LYS A 277 -18.50 -25.35 -29.85
CA LYS A 277 -19.92 -25.66 -30.12
C LYS A 277 -20.21 -25.69 -31.62
N LYS A 278 -19.66 -24.74 -32.39
CA LYS A 278 -19.78 -24.71 -33.85
C LYS A 278 -19.15 -25.94 -34.52
N GLN A 279 -17.96 -26.37 -34.06
CA GLN A 279 -17.33 -27.58 -34.60
C GLN A 279 -18.14 -28.85 -34.30
N MET A 280 -18.69 -28.98 -33.09
CA MET A 280 -19.53 -30.13 -32.73
C MET A 280 -20.81 -30.21 -33.57
N ASN A 281 -21.46 -29.06 -33.82
CA ASN A 281 -22.64 -29.01 -34.67
C ASN A 281 -22.34 -29.44 -36.11
N LYS A 282 -21.19 -29.04 -36.66
CA LYS A 282 -20.76 -29.53 -37.99
C LYS A 282 -20.53 -31.03 -38.00
N LYS A 283 -19.86 -31.59 -36.98
CA LYS A 283 -19.63 -33.04 -36.87
C LYS A 283 -20.94 -33.84 -36.83
N LEU A 284 -21.94 -33.35 -36.09
CA LEU A 284 -23.27 -33.97 -36.04
C LEU A 284 -23.98 -34.01 -37.40
N GLN A 285 -23.81 -32.98 -38.24
CA GLN A 285 -24.38 -32.96 -39.59
C GLN A 285 -23.71 -34.00 -40.51
N TYR A 286 -22.37 -34.13 -40.47
CA TYR A 286 -21.66 -35.14 -41.26
C TYR A 286 -22.00 -36.58 -40.83
N ILE A 287 -22.16 -36.84 -39.52
CA ILE A 287 -22.57 -38.17 -39.03
C ILE A 287 -23.97 -38.53 -39.51
N LYS A 288 -24.88 -37.57 -39.64
CA LYS A 288 -26.23 -37.81 -40.18
C LYS A 288 -26.19 -38.18 -41.66
N LEU A 289 -25.40 -37.48 -42.47
CA LEU A 289 -25.26 -37.73 -43.91
C LEU A 289 -24.59 -39.08 -44.25
N LEU A 290 -23.76 -39.62 -43.37
CA LEU A 290 -23.10 -40.93 -43.56
C LEU A 290 -23.97 -42.12 -43.15
N LYS A 291 -25.13 -41.87 -42.54
CA LYS A 291 -26.07 -42.91 -42.08
C LYS A 291 -27.25 -43.13 -43.03
N GLU A 292 -27.44 -42.25 -44.01
CA GLU A 292 -28.25 -42.48 -45.21
C GLU A 292 -27.38 -43.12 -46.30
#